data_AF-A0A1V5MPI8-F1
#
_entry.id   AF-A0A1V5MPI8-F1
#
_cell.length_a   1.000
_cell.length_b   1.000
_cell.length_c   1.000
_cell.angle_alpha   90.00
_cell.angle_beta   90.00
_cell.angle_gamma   90.00
#
_symmetry.space_group_name_H-M   'P 1'
#
loop_
_entity.id
_entity.type
_entity.pdbx_description
1 polymer ?
#
loop_
_entity_poly.entity_id
_entity_poly.type
_entity_poly.pdbx_seq_one_letter_code
_entity_poly.pdbx_strand_id
1 'polypeptide(L)'
;MVLGCTHYPLLLSQINRFVPKHVHIVSQGNYVAASLKDYLHRHADMAARCTKSGTCRFLTTESEAKFEESASLFVKRPIKAGHIRLG
;
A
#
# COMPACT_ATOMS: atom_id res chain seq x y z
N MET A 1 8.97 5.36 16.80
CA MET A 1 9.63 4.40 15.88
C MET A 1 8.93 4.44 14.52
N VAL A 2 9.69 4.51 13.42
CA VAL A 2 9.15 4.54 12.05
C VAL A 2 9.22 3.13 11.45
N LEU A 3 8.12 2.67 10.85
CA LEU A 3 8.13 1.44 10.05
C LEU A 3 8.64 1.74 8.65
N GLY A 4 9.97 1.62 8.47
CA GLY A 4 10.66 2.00 7.23
C GLY A 4 10.53 1.02 6.06
N CYS A 5 9.88 -0.12 6.26
CA CYS A 5 9.56 -1.07 5.19
C CYS A 5 8.05 -1.21 5.04
N THR A 6 7.56 -1.21 3.80
CA THR A 6 6.13 -1.31 3.46
C THR A 6 5.47 -2.61 3.92
N HIS A 7 6.25 -3.65 4.26
CA HIS A 7 5.76 -4.94 4.73
C HIS A 7 5.49 -4.99 6.25
N TYR A 8 6.14 -4.13 7.04
CA TYR A 8 6.04 -4.15 8.50
C TYR A 8 4.64 -3.93 9.10
N PRO A 9 3.69 -3.24 8.44
CA PRO A 9 2.32 -3.17 8.92
C PRO A 9 1.66 -4.54 9.15
N LEU A 10 2.07 -5.62 8.46
CA LEU A 10 1.55 -6.97 8.73
C LEU A 10 1.94 -7.48 10.12
N LEU A 11 3.10 -7.05 10.63
CA LEU A 11 3.64 -7.46 11.92
C LEU A 11 3.27 -6.49 13.04
N LEU A 12 2.43 -5.49 12.77
CA LEU A 12 2.15 -4.40 13.71
C LEU A 12 1.64 -4.91 15.06
N SER A 13 0.81 -5.96 15.09
CA SER A 13 0.33 -6.59 16.32
C SER A 13 1.47 -7.19 17.15
N GLN A 14 2.42 -7.87 16.52
CA GLN A 14 3.61 -8.44 17.16
C GLN A 14 4.54 -7.33 17.62
N ILE A 15 4.82 -6.35 16.77
CA ILE A 15 5.67 -5.20 17.10
C ILE A 15 5.13 -4.47 18.34
N ASN A 16 3.82 -4.18 18.38
CA ASN A 16 3.16 -3.53 19.52
C ASN A 16 3.31 -4.30 20.84
N ARG A 17 3.47 -5.63 20.79
CA ARG A 17 3.62 -6.45 22.00
C ARG A 17 4.98 -6.27 22.67
N PHE A 18 6.03 -6.00 21.90
CA PHE A 18 7.41 -5.94 22.38
C PHE A 18 7.95 -4.51 22.48
N VAL A 19 7.28 -3.54 21.85
CA VAL A 19 7.65 -2.13 21.91
C VAL A 19 7.09 -1.51 23.20
N PRO A 20 7.90 -0.72 23.96
CA PRO A 20 7.41 -0.03 25.15
C PRO A 20 6.21 0.89 24.86
N LYS A 21 5.25 0.97 25.79
CA LYS A 21 3.99 1.72 25.60
C LYS A 21 4.16 3.21 25.29
N HIS A 22 5.28 3.81 25.70
CA HIS A 22 5.58 5.23 25.43
C HIS A 22 6.12 5.47 24.02
N VAL A 23 6.43 4.42 23.27
CA VAL A 23 6.95 4.54 21.90
C VAL A 23 5.77 4.53 20.92
N HIS A 24 5.58 5.66 20.25
CA HIS A 24 4.62 5.75 19.16
C HIS A 24 5.17 5.09 17.89
N ILE A 25 4.42 4.16 17.33
CA ILE A 25 4.73 3.50 16.05
C ILE A 25 4.04 4.28 14.93
N VAL A 26 4.84 4.65 13.93
CA VAL A 26 4.39 5.44 12.78
C VAL A 26 4.41 4.53 11.54
N SER A 27 3.24 4.26 10.96
CA SER A 27 3.11 3.51 9.71
C SER A 27 3.11 4.46 8.51
N GLN A 28 3.88 4.14 7.48
CA GLN A 28 4.10 5.03 6.33
C GLN A 28 2.86 5.23 5.45
N GLY A 29 2.00 4.20 5.32
CA GLY A 29 0.90 4.19 4.34
C GLY A 29 -0.08 5.37 4.47
N ASN A 30 -0.47 5.72 5.69
CA ASN A 30 -1.42 6.82 5.93
C ASN A 30 -0.82 8.18 5.54
N TYR A 31 0.46 8.41 5.85
CA TYR A 31 1.15 9.66 5.50
C TYR A 31 1.35 9.78 3.99
N VAL A 32 1.70 8.69 3.31
CA VAL A 32 1.86 8.69 1.85
C VAL A 32 0.52 8.94 1.16
N ALA A 33 -0.57 8.31 1.61
CA ALA A 33 -1.90 8.56 1.06
C ALA A 33 -2.36 10.01 1.26
N ALA A 34 -2.17 10.57 2.46
CA ALA A 34 -2.48 11.97 2.74
C ALA A 34 -1.62 12.93 1.90
N SER A 35 -0.32 12.63 1.76
CA SER A 35 0.60 13.41 0.94
C SER A 35 0.23 13.38 -0.55
N LEU A 36 -0.23 12.24 -1.07
CA LEU A 36 -0.69 12.14 -2.46
C LEU A 36 -1.97 12.95 -2.68
N LYS A 37 -2.91 12.90 -1.72
CA LYS A 37 -4.13 13.71 -1.77
C LYS A 37 -3.81 15.21 -1.79
N ASP A 38 -2.92 15.65 -0.89
CA ASP A 38 -2.45 17.04 -0.85
C ASP A 38 -1.74 17.44 -2.16
N TYR A 39 -0.89 16.56 -2.68
CA TYR A 39 -0.20 16.79 -3.96
C TYR A 39 -1.20 17.03 -5.09
N LEU A 40 -2.22 16.17 -5.25
CA LEU A 40 -3.22 16.34 -6.30
C LEU A 40 -4.12 17.56 -6.10
N HIS A 41 -4.33 18.00 -4.85
CA HIS A 41 -5.04 19.24 -4.57
C HIS A 41 -4.24 20.47 -5.05
N ARG A 42 -2.93 20.49 -4.79
CA ARG A 42 -2.03 21.59 -5.20
C ARG A 42 -1.69 21.60 -6.69
N HIS A 43 -1.84 20.47 -7.38
CA HIS A 43 -1.54 20.32 -8.81
C HIS A 43 -2.80 19.90 -9.58
N ALA A 44 -3.69 20.87 -9.80
CA ALA A 44 -4.98 20.64 -10.43
C ALA A 44 -4.85 20.13 -11.89
N ASP A 45 -3.78 20.51 -12.60
CA ASP A 45 -3.44 20.02 -13.93
C ASP A 45 -3.18 18.51 -13.93
N MET A 46 -2.38 18.01 -12.98
CA MET A 46 -2.12 16.59 -12.80
C MET A 46 -3.39 15.85 -12.36
N ALA A 47 -4.16 16.45 -11.45
CA ALA A 47 -5.42 15.86 -11.00
C ALA A 47 -6.46 15.76 -12.13
N ALA A 48 -6.47 16.68 -13.10
CA ALA A 48 -7.36 16.64 -14.26
C ALA A 48 -7.00 15.51 -15.24
N ARG A 49 -5.74 15.09 -15.28
CA ARG A 49 -5.27 13.95 -16.11
C ARG A 49 -5.64 12.59 -15.52
N CYS A 50 -5.91 12.52 -14.22
CA CYS A 50 -6.31 11.27 -13.56
C CYS A 50 -7.80 11.00 -13.72
N THR A 51 -8.15 9.77 -14.10
CA THR A 51 -9.54 9.31 -14.11
C THR A 51 -10.17 9.36 -12.72
N LYS A 52 -11.43 9.78 -12.61
CA LYS A 52 -12.17 9.87 -11.34
C LYS A 52 -12.98 8.61 -11.02
N SER A 53 -13.24 7.79 -12.04
CA SER A 53 -13.99 6.53 -11.96
C SER A 53 -13.17 5.39 -12.58
N GLY A 54 -11.99 5.15 -12.03
CA GLY A 54 -11.08 4.11 -12.48
C GLY A 54 -11.42 2.73 -11.90
N THR A 55 -10.91 1.69 -12.56
CA THR A 55 -10.84 0.34 -12.00
C THR A 55 -9.47 0.11 -11.35
N CYS A 56 -9.42 -0.80 -10.38
CA CYS A 56 -8.17 -1.22 -9.74
C CYS A 56 -7.73 -2.54 -10.37
N ARG A 57 -6.53 -2.59 -10.93
CA ARG A 57 -5.90 -3.79 -11.48
C ARG A 57 -4.62 -4.07 -10.72
N PHE A 58 -4.43 -5.32 -10.32
CA PHE A 58 -3.18 -5.80 -9.74
C PHE A 58 -2.39 -6.55 -10.82
N LEU A 59 -1.10 -6.26 -10.94
CA LEU A 59 -0.22 -6.86 -11.92
C LEU A 59 1.05 -7.33 -11.22
N THR A 60 1.61 -8.45 -11.67
CA THR A 60 2.84 -9.03 -11.12
C THR A 60 3.74 -9.54 -12.24
N THR A 61 5.06 -9.45 -12.06
CA THR A 61 6.06 -10.10 -12.92
C THR A 61 6.42 -11.52 -12.45
N GLU A 62 5.84 -11.93 -11.33
CA GLU A 62 6.05 -13.21 -10.68
C GLU A 62 4.80 -14.08 -10.77
N SER A 63 4.78 -15.21 -10.06
CA SER A 63 3.60 -16.06 -9.93
C SER A 63 2.36 -15.29 -9.46
N GLU A 64 1.30 -15.30 -10.27
CA GLU A 64 -0.01 -14.71 -9.94
C GLU A 64 -0.54 -15.27 -8.61
N ALA A 65 -0.56 -16.60 -8.47
CA ALA A 65 -1.10 -17.26 -7.28
C ALA A 65 -0.42 -16.82 -5.97
N LYS A 66 0.93 -16.76 -5.95
CA LYS A 66 1.69 -16.32 -4.76
C LYS A 66 1.43 -14.84 -4.45
N PHE A 67 1.33 -14.01 -5.50
CA PHE A 67 1.04 -12.59 -5.34
C PHE A 67 -0.39 -12.38 -4.82
N GLU A 68 -1.38 -13.09 -5.37
CA GLU A 68 -2.77 -13.01 -4.95
C GLU A 68 -2.94 -13.39 -3.48
N GLU A 69 -2.31 -14.48 -3.04
CA GLU A 69 -2.29 -14.89 -1.63
C GLU A 69 -1.74 -13.77 -0.73
N SER A 70 -0.54 -13.28 -1.04
CA SER A 70 0.15 -12.28 -0.22
C SER A 70 -0.58 -10.94 -0.21
N ALA A 71 -0.96 -10.43 -1.38
CA ALA A 71 -1.63 -9.15 -1.52
C ALA A 71 -3.03 -9.14 -0.90
N SER A 72 -3.75 -10.27 -0.94
CA SER A 72 -5.05 -10.38 -0.29
C SER A 72 -4.96 -10.16 1.23
N LEU A 73 -3.85 -10.54 1.86
CA LEU A 73 -3.59 -10.25 3.29
C LEU A 73 -3.42 -8.75 3.54
N PHE A 74 -2.71 -8.04 2.66
CA PHE A 74 -2.51 -6.59 2.77
C PHE A 74 -3.79 -5.79 2.51
N VAL A 75 -4.53 -6.13 1.45
CA VAL A 75 -5.74 -5.41 1.04
C VAL A 75 -6.96 -5.83 1.88
N LYS A 76 -6.85 -6.93 2.64
CA LYS A 76 -7.92 -7.51 3.47
C LYS A 76 -9.18 -7.88 2.66
N ARG A 77 -8.97 -8.29 1.41
CA ARG A 77 -10.00 -8.85 0.53
C ARG A 77 -9.32 -9.71 -0.54
N PRO A 78 -10.02 -10.69 -1.14
CA PRO A 78 -9.51 -11.40 -2.29
C PRO A 78 -9.16 -10.43 -3.42
N ILE A 79 -7.99 -10.62 -4.02
CA ILE A 79 -7.58 -9.91 -5.23
C ILE A 79 -7.40 -10.90 -6.39
N LYS A 80 -7.48 -10.38 -7.61
CA LYS A 80 -7.08 -11.07 -8.83
C LYS A 80 -5.94 -10.28 -9.45
N ALA A 81 -4.85 -10.97 -9.78
CA ALA A 81 -3.68 -10.38 -10.42
C ALA A 81 -3.51 -10.92 -11.85
N GLY A 82 -2.90 -10.11 -12.71
CA GLY A 82 -2.46 -10.54 -14.03
C GLY A 82 -0.94 -10.57 -14.12
N HIS A 83 -0.38 -11.62 -14.73
CA HIS A 83 1.04 -11.71 -15.03
C HIS A 83 1.41 -10.76 -16.18
N ILE A 84 2.49 -10.01 -16.02
CA ILE A 84 3.08 -9.16 -17.05
C ILE A 84 4.58 -9.44 -17.19
N ARG A 85 5.13 -9.26 -18.40
CA ARG A 85 6.58 -9.27 -18.63
C ARG A 85 7.04 -7.84 -18.88
N LEU A 86 8.06 -7.42 -18.16
CA LEU A 86 8.78 -6.17 -18.42
C LEU A 86 10.08 -6.54 -19.15
N GLY A 87 10.36 -5.84 -20.25
CA GLY A 87 11.57 -6.03 -21.06
C GLY A 87 12.78 -5.32 -20.49
#